data_AF-A0AAU9TBY6-F1
#
_entry.id   AF-A0AAU9TBY6-F1
#
_cell.length_a   1.000
_cell.length_b   1.000
_cell.length_c   1.000
_cell.angle_alpha   90.00
_cell.angle_beta   90.00
_cell.angle_gamma   90.00
#
_symmetry.space_group_name_H-M   'P 1'
#
loop_
_entity.id
_entity.type
_entity.pdbx_description
1 polymer ?
#
loop_
_entity_poly.entity_id
_entity_poly.type
_entity_poly.pdbx_seq_one_letter_code
_entity_poly.pdbx_strand_id
1 'polypeptide(L)' 'MDKSRQIIGSATRYIAGRHAVQTVYWRASENGKGLMKTTKMIFFGKNEGSNKVGSAEMFAKVRERYL' A
#
# COMPACT_ATOMS: atom_id res chain seq x y z
N MET A 1 23.22 1.45 -9.05
CA MET A 1 21.85 1.31 -8.50
C MET A 1 21.72 2.27 -7.33
N ASP A 2 20.76 3.18 -7.40
CA ASP A 2 20.51 4.20 -6.37
C ASP A 2 19.99 3.54 -5.09
N LYS A 3 20.77 3.59 -4.00
CA LYS A 3 20.44 2.94 -2.71
C LYS A 3 19.17 3.52 -2.08
N SER A 4 18.76 4.74 -2.46
CA SER A 4 17.52 5.39 -1.99
C SER A 4 16.23 4.69 -2.44
N ARG A 5 16.30 3.92 -3.53
CA ARG A 5 15.16 3.19 -4.08
C ARG A 5 14.95 1.82 -3.46
N GLN A 6 15.90 1.31 -2.66
CA GLN A 6 15.81 -0.04 -2.12
C GLN A 6 14.77 -0.09 -0.99
N ILE A 7 13.68 -0.81 -1.24
CA ILE A 7 12.66 -1.11 -0.25
C ILE A 7 13.26 -2.12 0.75
N ILE A 8 13.24 -1.75 2.02
CA ILE A 8 13.69 -2.60 3.14
C ILE A 8 12.54 -3.47 3.62
N GLY A 9 11.32 -2.94 3.58
CA GLY A 9 10.12 -3.69 3.93
C GLY A 9 8.84 -2.95 3.55
N SER A 10 7.71 -3.66 3.65
CA SER A 10 6.40 -3.10 3.42
C SER A 10 5.35 -3.70 4.36
N ALA A 11 4.23 -2.98 4.54
CA ALA A 11 3.07 -3.46 5.26
C ALA A 11 1.80 -2.99 4.55
N THR A 12 0.89 -3.92 4.26
CA THR A 12 -0.38 -3.62 3.59
C THR A 12 -1.55 -3.88 4.53
N ARG A 13 -2.47 -2.93 4.64
CA ARG A 13 -3.66 -3.04 5.50
C ARG A 13 -4.93 -2.53 4.79
N TYR A 14 -6.06 -3.12 5.16
CA TYR A 14 -7.39 -2.64 4.75
C TYR A 14 -7.91 -1.63 5.78
N ILE A 15 -8.57 -0.58 5.30
CA ILE A 15 -9.20 0.46 6.12
C ILE A 15 -10.71 0.40 5.88
N ALA A 16 -11.43 -0.26 6.78
CA ALA A 16 -12.85 -0.56 6.63
C ALA A 16 -13.72 0.68 6.38
N GLY A 17 -13.57 1.72 7.19
CA GLY A 17 -14.35 2.96 7.05
C GLY A 17 -14.02 3.79 5.79
N ARG A 18 -12.99 3.41 5.02
CA ARG A 18 -12.61 4.09 3.77
C ARG A 18 -12.71 3.21 2.53
N HIS A 19 -13.09 1.94 2.71
CA HIS A 19 -13.11 0.93 1.64
C HIS A 19 -11.83 0.99 0.79
N ALA A 20 -10.69 1.04 1.48
CA ALA A 20 -9.40 1.34 0.89
C ALA A 20 -8.33 0.40 1.42
N VAL A 21 -7.31 0.15 0.59
CA VAL A 21 -6.10 -0.58 0.98
C VAL A 21 -4.93 0.40 0.98
N GLN A 22 -4.14 0.34 2.05
CA GLN A 22 -2.95 1.14 2.21
C GLN A 22 -1.72 0.23 2.28
N THR A 23 -0.72 0.52 1.44
CA THR A 23 0.61 -0.08 1.54
C THR A 23 1.60 0.98 2.01
N VAL A 24 2.31 0.67 3.09
CA VAL A 24 3.44 1.44 3.60
C VAL A 24 4.72 0.75 3.15
N TYR A 25 5.70 1.54 2.73
CA TYR A 25 7.05 1.05 2.41
C TYR A 25 8.07 1.79 3.27
N TRP A 26 9.07 1.06 3.76
CA TRP A 26 10.26 1.61 4.39
C TRP A 26 11.44 1.47 3.43
N ARG A 27 12.19 2.55 3.25
CA ARG A 27 13.42 2.59 2.44
C ARG A 27 14.59 3.09 3.27
N ALA A 28 15.79 2.76 2.82
CA ALA A 28 16.99 3.41 3.35
C ALA A 28 16.89 4.91 3.10
N SER A 29 17.14 5.71 4.14
CA SER A 29 17.26 7.16 3.98
C SER A 29 18.52 7.49 3.15
N GLU A 30 18.41 8.42 2.20
CA GLU A 30 19.56 8.91 1.42
C GLU A 30 20.65 9.48 2.31
N ASN A 31 20.25 10.06 3.45
CA ASN A 31 21.15 10.72 4.39
C ASN A 31 21.83 9.73 5.36
N GLY A 32 21.64 8.42 5.15
CA GLY A 32 22.19 7.36 6.01
C GLY A 32 21.61 7.30 7.43
N LYS A 33 20.62 8.14 7.75
CA LYS A 33 20.00 8.23 9.07
C LYS A 33 18.53 7.81 9.00
N GLY A 34 18.22 6.70 9.68
CA GLY A 34 16.85 6.19 9.83
C GLY A 34 16.25 5.60 8.54
N LEU A 35 14.93 5.40 8.59
CA LEU A 35 14.14 4.85 7.48
C LEU A 35 13.22 5.93 6.90
N MET A 36 13.18 6.03 5.57
CA MET A 36 12.19 6.85 4.89
C MET A 36 10.90 6.05 4.71
N LYS A 37 9.81 6.55 5.28
CA LYS A 37 8.48 5.96 5.11
C LYS A 37 7.76 6.60 3.93
N THR A 38 7.25 5.79 3.02
CA THR A 38 6.31 6.23 1.98
C THR A 38 5.03 5.43 2.05
N THR A 39 3.94 6.02 1.59
CA THR A 39 2.61 5.44 1.69
C THR A 39 1.90 5.51 0.36
N LYS A 40 1.25 4.42 -0.04
CA LYS A 40 0.35 4.35 -1.19
C LYS A 40 -1.03 3.91 -0.71
N MET A 41 -2.06 4.62 -1.13
CA MET A 41 -3.46 4.34 -0.76
C MET A 41 -4.28 4.14 -2.02
N ILE A 42 -5.07 3.08 -2.06
CA ILE A 42 -5.95 2.73 -3.18
C ILE A 42 -7.37 2.63 -2.64
N PHE A 43 -8.28 3.41 -3.21
CA PHE A 43 -9.69 3.44 -2.86
C PHE A 43 -10.47 2.57 -3.84
N PHE A 44 -11.41 1.78 -3.34
CA PHE A 44 -12.21 0.84 -4.15
C PHE A 44 -13.68 1.30 -4.29
N GLY A 45 -13.96 2.57 -3.99
CA GLY A 45 -15.29 3.16 -4.12
C GLY A 45 -16.15 2.97 -2.88
N LYS A 46 -17.47 2.98 -3.06
CA LYS A 46 -18.42 2.72 -1.98
C LYS A 46 -18.55 1.21 -1.75
N ASN A 47 -18.69 0.80 -0.50
CA ASN A 47 -18.90 -0.60 -0.11
C ASN A 47 -20.36 -1.06 -0.32
N GLU A 48 -20.99 -0.68 -1.43
CA GLU A 48 -22.43 -0.81 -1.66
C GLU A 48 -22.73 -1.10 -3.13
N GLY A 49 -23.86 -1.77 -3.38
CA GLY A 49 -24.33 -2.10 -4.73
C GLY A 49 -23.50 -3.18 -5.43
N SER A 50 -23.70 -3.30 -6.75
CA SER A 50 -23.07 -4.31 -7.61
C SER A 50 -21.55 -4.16 -7.76
N ASN A 51 -21.00 -2.99 -7.40
CA ASN A 51 -19.56 -2.70 -7.46
C ASN A 51 -18.82 -3.02 -6.16
N LYS A 52 -19.46 -3.68 -5.19
CA LYS A 52 -18.86 -4.04 -3.91
C LYS A 52 -17.72 -5.05 -4.12
N VAL A 53 -16.50 -4.60 -3.88
CA VAL A 53 -15.30 -5.44 -3.86
C VAL A 53 -15.04 -5.91 -2.42
N GLY A 54 -14.86 -7.21 -2.22
CA GLY A 54 -14.48 -7.78 -0.93
C GLY A 54 -13.03 -7.43 -0.54
N SER A 55 -12.73 -7.32 0.76
CA SER A 55 -11.38 -6.94 1.22
C SER A 55 -10.28 -7.86 0.67
N ALA A 56 -10.52 -9.17 0.63
CA ALA A 56 -9.58 -10.15 0.06
C ALA A 56 -9.25 -9.86 -1.42
N GLU A 57 -10.27 -9.53 -2.21
CA GLU A 57 -10.12 -9.16 -3.62
C GLU A 57 -9.37 -7.83 -3.78
N MET A 58 -9.63 -6.85 -2.90
CA MET A 58 -8.85 -5.61 -2.89
C MET A 58 -7.37 -5.85 -2.64
N PHE A 59 -7.04 -6.70 -1.67
CA PHE A 59 -5.65 -7.07 -1.39
C PHE A 59 -5.01 -7.79 -2.59
N ALA A 60 -5.76 -8.63 -3.30
CA ALA A 60 -5.26 -9.27 -4.52
C ALA A 60 -4.95 -8.23 -5.61
N LYS A 61 -5.88 -7.29 -5.87
CA LYS A 61 -5.70 -6.19 -6.84
C LYS A 61 -4.54 -5.26 -6.49
N VAL A 62 -4.36 -4.95 -5.21
CA VAL A 62 -3.21 -4.13 -4.77
C VAL A 62 -1.89 -4.88 -4.94
N ARG A 63 -1.86 -6.19 -4.65
CA ARG A 63 -0.67 -7.01 -4.86
C ARG A 63 -0.29 -7.03 -6.34
N GLU A 64 -1.17 -7.52 -7.21
CA GLU A 64 -0.91 -7.64 -8.66
C GLU A 64 -0.39 -6.35 -9.30
N ARG A 65 -0.92 -5.19 -8.88
CA ARG A 65 -0.58 -3.91 -9.50
C ARG A 65 0.66 -3.22 -8.92
N TYR A 66 1.02 -3.50 -7.68
CA TYR A 66 1.96 -2.64 -6.93
C TYR A 66 2.99 -3.37 -6.04
N LEU A 67 2.91 -4.70 -5.93
CA LEU A 67 3.85 -5.52 -5.18
C LEU A 67 4.34 -6.67 -6.05
#